data_AF-A0A1G3D2J6-F1
#
_entry.id   AF-A0A1G3D2J6-F1
#
_cell.length_a   1.000
_cell.length_b   1.000
_cell.length_c   1.000
_cell.angle_alpha   90.00
_cell.angle_beta   90.00
_cell.angle_gamma   90.00
#
_symmetry.space_group_name_H-M   'P 1'
#
loop_
_entity.id
_entity.type
_entity.pdbx_description
1 polymer ?
#
loop_
_entity_poly.entity_id
_entity_poly.type
_entity_poly.pdbx_seq_one_letter_code
_entity_poly.pdbx_strand_id
1 'polypeptide(L)'
;AFVIHTNTIVVARWVQLKCKYGCDEYGKKLTCPPHAPTYEEMKKILGEYNKALLLHGHLSWQMRYITAEIEKHSFSLGFYKAFGLGAGPCKLCENCETASACVRTAEARPSMEACGIDVYQTARNHNLKIETLKNKLDEVNIYGLVLLE
;
A
#
# COMPACT_ATOMS: atom_id res chain seq x y z
N ALA A 1 1.44 -12.70 -8.27
CA ALA A 1 0.62 -12.38 -7.08
C ALA A 1 0.62 -13.58 -6.16
N PHE A 2 0.68 -13.37 -4.86
CA PHE A 2 0.74 -14.42 -3.83
C PHE A 2 -0.47 -14.30 -2.91
N VAL A 3 -1.15 -15.41 -2.62
CA VAL A 3 -2.21 -15.42 -1.60
C VAL A 3 -1.54 -15.60 -0.24
N ILE A 4 -1.81 -14.69 0.69
CA ILE A 4 -1.25 -14.70 2.04
C ILE A 4 -2.36 -14.54 3.08
N HIS A 5 -2.12 -14.96 4.32
CA HIS A 5 -3.01 -14.65 5.42
C HIS A 5 -2.73 -13.24 5.95
N THR A 6 -3.77 -12.51 6.39
CA THR A 6 -3.58 -11.15 6.92
C THR A 6 -2.76 -11.11 8.21
N ASN A 7 -2.75 -12.19 8.99
CA ASN A 7 -1.96 -12.29 10.22
C ASN A 7 -0.44 -12.37 10.00
N THR A 8 0.03 -12.58 8.77
CA THR A 8 1.46 -12.57 8.43
C THR A 8 1.96 -11.18 7.99
N ILE A 9 1.05 -10.21 7.84
CA ILE A 9 1.36 -8.82 7.48
C ILE A 9 1.84 -8.08 8.72
N VAL A 10 3.00 -7.44 8.60
CA VAL A 10 3.62 -6.73 9.72
C VAL A 10 3.27 -5.25 9.64
N VAL A 11 2.81 -4.70 10.76
CA VAL A 11 2.51 -3.27 10.92
C VAL A 11 3.37 -2.72 12.04
N ALA A 12 4.01 -1.57 11.83
CA ALA A 12 4.90 -0.98 12.81
C ALA A 12 4.89 0.55 12.77
N ARG A 13 4.92 1.16 13.96
CA ARG A 13 4.91 2.63 14.13
C ARG A 13 6.07 3.32 13.38
N TRP A 14 7.24 2.68 13.33
CA TRP A 14 8.43 3.27 12.70
C TRP A 14 8.25 3.52 11.20
N VAL A 15 7.37 2.76 10.53
CA VAL A 15 7.11 2.92 9.10
C VAL A 15 6.57 4.32 8.80
N GLN A 16 5.56 4.76 9.58
CA GLN A 16 5.02 6.12 9.43
C GLN A 16 5.97 7.20 9.97
N LEU A 17 6.90 6.88 10.89
CA LEU A 17 7.99 7.78 11.23
C LEU A 17 8.91 8.05 10.03
N LYS A 18 9.22 7.02 9.22
CA LYS A 18 9.98 7.23 7.98
C LYS A 18 9.20 8.05 6.96
N CYS A 19 7.89 7.87 6.85
CA CYS A 19 7.08 8.77 6.02
C CYS A 19 7.21 10.22 6.51
N LYS A 20 7.01 10.46 7.81
CA LYS A 20 7.01 11.81 8.41
C LYS A 20 8.33 12.54 8.31
N TYR A 21 9.45 11.85 8.49
CA TYR A 21 10.77 12.47 8.62
C TYR A 21 11.74 12.15 7.48
N GLY A 22 11.34 11.31 6.52
CA GLY A 22 12.22 10.85 5.44
C GLY A 22 11.59 10.83 4.05
N CYS A 23 10.37 11.35 3.88
CA CYS A 23 9.70 11.41 2.58
C CYS A 23 9.31 12.86 2.25
N ASP A 24 9.80 13.36 1.12
CA ASP A 24 9.47 14.71 0.63
C ASP A 24 8.01 14.87 0.21
N GLU A 25 7.26 13.77 0.10
CA GLU A 25 5.83 13.74 -0.26
C GLU A 25 4.90 13.65 0.95
N TYR A 26 5.44 13.66 2.18
CA TYR A 26 4.64 13.60 3.40
C TYR A 26 3.66 14.78 3.50
N GLY A 27 2.40 14.49 3.86
CA GLY A 27 1.34 15.50 3.97
C GLY A 27 0.88 16.13 2.65
N LYS A 28 1.50 15.79 1.51
CA LYS A 28 1.19 16.39 0.20
C LYS A 28 0.12 15.64 -0.59
N LYS A 29 -0.26 14.43 -0.17
CA LYS A 29 -1.20 13.56 -0.90
C LYS A 29 -2.28 13.04 0.06
N LEU A 30 -3.53 13.02 -0.38
CA LEU A 30 -4.67 12.44 0.37
C LEU A 30 -4.54 10.94 0.67
N THR A 31 -3.63 10.24 -0.01
CA THR A 31 -3.33 8.82 0.18
C THR A 31 -2.09 8.57 1.04
N CYS A 32 -1.50 9.63 1.60
CA CYS A 32 -0.34 9.57 2.49
C CYS A 32 -0.73 10.05 3.89
N PRO A 33 0.02 9.71 4.96
CA PRO A 33 -0.18 10.34 6.26
C PRO A 33 -0.06 11.88 6.15
N PRO A 34 -0.88 12.63 6.90
CA PRO A 34 -1.79 12.17 7.96
C PRO A 34 -3.18 11.71 7.50
N HIS A 35 -3.44 11.65 6.18
CA HIS A 35 -4.76 11.30 5.63
C HIS A 35 -4.99 9.79 5.48
N ALA A 36 -3.92 9.02 5.27
CA ALA A 36 -3.97 7.57 5.26
C ALA A 36 -4.15 7.00 6.68
N PRO A 37 -4.70 5.77 6.83
CA PRO A 37 -4.82 5.11 8.12
C PRO A 37 -3.52 5.12 8.92
N THR A 38 -3.62 5.39 10.22
CA THR A 38 -2.52 5.20 11.16
C THR A 38 -2.17 3.73 11.28
N TYR A 39 -0.95 3.43 11.77
CA TYR A 39 -0.55 2.04 12.02
C TYR A 39 -1.48 1.30 13.01
N GLU A 40 -2.12 2.01 13.96
CA GLU A 40 -3.09 1.42 14.89
C GLU A 40 -4.41 1.08 14.21
N GLU A 41 -4.93 2.00 13.39
CA GLU A 41 -6.12 1.78 12.58
C GLU A 41 -5.88 0.65 11.59
N MET A 42 -4.75 0.66 10.88
CA MET A 42 -4.41 -0.39 9.91
C MET A 42 -4.31 -1.76 10.58
N LYS A 43 -3.77 -1.85 11.81
CA LYS A 43 -3.74 -3.12 12.56
C LYS A 43 -5.15 -3.65 12.87
N LYS A 44 -6.12 -2.77 13.17
CA LYS A 44 -7.53 -3.15 13.38
C LYS A 44 -8.18 -3.56 12.07
N ILE A 45 -7.99 -2.76 11.01
CA ILE A 45 -8.50 -3.04 9.66
C ILE A 45 -8.04 -4.43 9.19
N LEU A 46 -6.75 -4.77 9.31
CA LEU A 46 -6.24 -6.10 8.94
C LEU A 46 -6.95 -7.26 9.66
N GLY A 47 -7.44 -7.03 10.88
CA GLY A 47 -8.20 -8.02 11.66
C GLY A 47 -9.61 -8.29 11.13
N GLU A 48 -10.13 -7.46 10.22
CA GLU A 48 -11.43 -7.63 9.57
C GLU A 48 -11.36 -8.51 8.31
N TYR A 49 -10.15 -8.91 7.93
CA TYR A 49 -9.83 -9.73 6.75
C TYR A 49 -9.10 -11.00 7.17
N ASN A 50 -9.15 -12.06 6.36
CA ASN A 50 -8.40 -13.29 6.63
C ASN A 50 -7.34 -13.60 5.56
N LYS A 51 -7.45 -13.01 4.37
CA LYS A 51 -6.57 -13.24 3.23
C LYS A 51 -6.18 -11.91 2.59
N ALA A 52 -5.12 -11.96 1.80
CA ALA A 52 -4.77 -10.87 0.90
C ALA A 52 -4.02 -11.41 -0.33
N LEU A 53 -4.09 -10.65 -1.43
CA LEU A 53 -3.20 -10.80 -2.57
C LEU A 53 -2.01 -9.86 -2.40
N LEU A 54 -0.83 -10.42 -2.17
CA LEU A 54 0.43 -9.69 -2.21
C LEU A 54 0.92 -9.64 -3.66
N LEU A 55 0.95 -8.43 -4.21
CA LEU A 55 1.34 -8.14 -5.58
C LEU A 55 2.82 -7.77 -5.59
N HIS A 56 3.55 -8.20 -6.62
CA HIS A 56 4.97 -7.89 -6.80
C HIS A 56 5.18 -7.30 -8.19
N GLY A 57 5.99 -6.27 -8.29
CA GLY A 57 6.41 -5.64 -9.54
C GLY A 57 7.59 -4.71 -9.33
N HIS A 58 7.88 -3.90 -10.33
CA HIS A 58 9.09 -3.05 -10.37
C HIS A 58 8.79 -1.54 -10.50
N LEU A 59 7.51 -1.16 -10.68
CA LEU A 59 7.10 0.23 -10.90
C LEU A 59 5.97 0.63 -9.94
N SER A 60 6.25 1.57 -9.04
CA SER A 60 5.30 2.01 -7.99
C SER A 60 4.05 2.67 -8.54
N TRP A 61 4.21 3.47 -9.60
CA TRP A 61 3.09 4.15 -10.23
C TRP A 61 2.10 3.19 -10.88
N GLN A 62 2.58 2.09 -11.48
CA GLN A 62 1.73 1.03 -12.04
C GLN A 62 1.03 0.24 -10.93
N MET A 63 1.74 -0.04 -9.84
CA MET A 63 1.20 -0.84 -8.72
C MET A 63 -0.13 -0.29 -8.23
N ARG A 64 -0.29 1.04 -8.16
CA ARG A 64 -1.56 1.66 -7.76
C ARG A 64 -2.72 1.32 -8.71
N TYR A 65 -2.53 1.49 -10.01
CA TYR A 65 -3.56 1.18 -11.00
C TYR A 65 -3.90 -0.31 -10.99
N ILE A 66 -2.88 -1.17 -10.94
CA ILE A 66 -3.05 -2.63 -10.86
C ILE A 66 -3.87 -3.00 -9.61
N THR A 67 -3.54 -2.40 -8.47
CA THR A 67 -4.23 -2.66 -7.20
C THR A 67 -5.70 -2.23 -7.27
N ALA A 68 -5.99 -1.04 -7.81
CA ALA A 68 -7.37 -0.56 -7.98
C ALA A 68 -8.20 -1.45 -8.93
N GLU A 69 -7.62 -1.91 -10.04
CA GLU A 69 -8.30 -2.82 -10.96
C GLU A 69 -8.53 -4.22 -10.35
N ILE A 70 -7.55 -4.76 -9.61
CA ILE A 70 -7.71 -6.04 -8.91
C ILE A 70 -8.75 -5.93 -7.80
N GLU A 71 -8.80 -4.81 -7.07
CA GLU A 71 -9.86 -4.55 -6.09
C GLU A 71 -11.24 -4.59 -6.74
N LYS A 72 -11.43 -3.83 -7.82
CA LYS A 72 -12.68 -3.80 -8.59
C LYS A 72 -13.07 -5.19 -9.11
N HIS A 73 -12.10 -5.94 -9.62
CA HIS A 73 -12.34 -7.30 -10.10
C HIS A 73 -12.69 -8.25 -8.95
N SER A 74 -11.99 -8.14 -7.82
CA SER A 74 -12.25 -8.95 -6.62
C SER A 74 -13.66 -8.68 -6.08
N PHE A 75 -14.09 -7.42 -6.07
CA PHE A 75 -15.47 -7.04 -5.73
C PHE A 75 -16.48 -7.72 -6.68
N SER A 76 -16.23 -7.73 -7.98
CA SER A 76 -17.11 -8.41 -8.97
C SER A 76 -17.19 -9.93 -8.80
N LEU A 77 -16.21 -10.53 -8.12
CA LEU A 77 -16.17 -11.96 -7.79
C LEU A 77 -16.83 -12.29 -6.43
N GLY A 78 -17.39 -11.30 -5.74
CA GLY A 78 -18.09 -11.49 -4.46
C GLY A 78 -17.27 -11.18 -3.21
N PHE A 79 -16.00 -10.77 -3.33
CA PHE A 79 -15.21 -10.27 -2.21
C PHE A 79 -15.63 -8.82 -1.91
N TYR A 80 -16.79 -8.64 -1.28
CA TYR A 80 -17.42 -7.31 -1.14
C TYR A 80 -16.64 -6.36 -0.22
N LYS A 81 -15.78 -6.91 0.66
CA LYS A 81 -14.86 -6.11 1.48
C LYS A 81 -13.54 -5.74 0.78
N ALA A 82 -13.31 -6.19 -0.46
CA ALA A 82 -12.02 -6.06 -1.12
C ALA A 82 -11.48 -4.62 -1.07
N PHE A 83 -10.23 -4.47 -0.65
CA PHE A 83 -9.60 -3.14 -0.54
C PHE A 83 -8.12 -3.17 -0.92
N GLY A 84 -7.73 -2.26 -1.79
CA GLY A 84 -6.41 -2.16 -2.36
C GLY A 84 -5.49 -1.18 -1.64
N LEU A 85 -4.23 -1.56 -1.48
CA LEU A 85 -3.12 -0.73 -1.04
C LEU A 85 -2.03 -0.75 -2.11
N GLY A 86 -1.70 0.43 -2.63
CA GLY A 86 -0.65 0.58 -3.64
C GLY A 86 0.77 0.59 -3.05
N ALA A 87 1.69 1.20 -3.80
CA ALA A 87 3.06 1.42 -3.38
C ALA A 87 3.50 2.85 -3.67
N GLY A 88 4.20 3.48 -2.73
CA GLY A 88 4.70 4.84 -2.88
C GLY A 88 3.61 5.93 -2.84
N PRO A 89 4.02 7.20 -2.86
CA PRO A 89 3.11 8.34 -2.88
C PRO A 89 2.26 8.39 -4.15
N CYS A 90 1.07 8.98 -4.05
CA CYS A 90 0.17 9.16 -5.19
C CYS A 90 0.71 10.18 -6.19
N LYS A 91 0.67 9.80 -7.47
CA LYS A 91 1.11 10.62 -8.62
C LYS A 91 0.01 10.78 -9.68
N LEU A 92 -1.26 10.60 -9.31
CA LEU A 92 -2.40 10.69 -10.24
C LEU A 92 -2.71 12.13 -10.67
N CYS A 93 -2.37 13.10 -9.83
CA CYS A 93 -2.48 14.53 -10.08
C CYS A 93 -1.10 15.17 -9.90
N GLU A 94 -0.87 16.25 -10.64
CA GLU A 94 0.31 17.10 -10.47
C GLU A 94 0.28 17.76 -9.10
N ASN A 95 -0.83 18.46 -8.81
CA ASN A 95 -1.11 19.09 -7.52
C ASN A 95 -2.30 18.39 -6.84
N CYS A 96 -2.09 17.91 -5.62
CA CYS A 96 -3.14 17.26 -4.82
C CYS A 96 -3.63 18.24 -3.76
N GLU A 97 -4.87 18.69 -3.88
CA GLU A 97 -5.51 19.59 -2.91
C GLU A 97 -5.96 18.79 -1.67
N THR A 98 -5.16 18.83 -0.61
CA THR A 98 -5.40 18.04 0.61
C THR A 98 -6.48 18.62 1.52
N ALA A 99 -6.94 19.85 1.28
CA ALA A 99 -8.10 20.44 1.97
C ALA A 99 -9.45 19.98 1.38
N SER A 100 -9.45 19.24 0.26
CA SER A 100 -10.66 18.81 -0.44
C SER A 100 -10.71 17.29 -0.61
N ALA A 101 -11.89 16.77 -0.99
CA ALA A 101 -12.04 15.35 -1.30
C ALA A 101 -11.27 14.97 -2.57
N CYS A 102 -10.77 13.73 -2.63
CA CYS A 102 -10.07 13.24 -3.81
C CYS A 102 -11.04 13.17 -5.01
N VAL A 103 -10.62 13.69 -6.17
CA VAL A 103 -11.39 13.59 -7.42
C VAL A 103 -11.07 12.34 -8.25
N ARG A 104 -10.07 11.55 -7.84
CA ARG A 104 -9.58 10.32 -8.50
C ARG A 104 -9.86 9.08 -7.66
N THR A 105 -11.06 8.99 -7.09
CA THR A 105 -11.44 7.93 -6.14
C THR A 105 -11.44 6.53 -6.76
N ALA A 106 -11.62 6.43 -8.08
CA ALA A 106 -11.58 5.16 -8.80
C ALA A 106 -10.18 4.51 -8.72
N GLU A 107 -9.11 5.31 -8.77
CA GLU A 107 -7.74 4.81 -8.84
C GLU A 107 -6.90 5.09 -7.59
N ALA A 108 -7.25 6.12 -6.81
CA ALA A 108 -6.46 6.54 -5.65
C ALA A 108 -6.54 5.49 -4.53
N ARG A 109 -5.40 4.89 -4.21
CA ARG A 109 -5.24 4.00 -3.05
C ARG A 109 -4.04 4.44 -2.20
N PRO A 110 -4.16 4.42 -0.86
CA PRO A 110 -3.00 4.57 0.02
C PRO A 110 -2.00 3.46 -0.22
N SER A 111 -0.73 3.72 0.00
CA SER A 111 0.29 2.69 -0.10
C SER A 111 0.37 1.85 1.16
N MET A 112 0.97 0.67 1.06
CA MET A 112 1.24 -0.19 2.21
C MET A 112 2.00 0.58 3.30
N GLU A 113 3.10 1.25 2.94
CA GLU A 113 3.92 2.01 3.90
C GLU A 113 3.23 3.27 4.43
N ALA A 114 2.37 3.92 3.63
CA ALA A 114 1.53 5.01 4.11
C ALA A 114 0.62 4.57 5.25
N CYS A 115 0.15 3.32 5.24
CA CYS A 115 -0.69 2.73 6.28
C CYS A 115 0.10 2.10 7.43
N GLY A 116 1.42 2.28 7.47
CA GLY A 116 2.27 1.72 8.52
C GLY A 116 2.62 0.24 8.36
N ILE A 117 2.36 -0.36 7.20
CA ILE A 117 2.76 -1.75 6.90
C ILE A 117 4.26 -1.78 6.63
N ASP A 118 4.97 -2.64 7.35
CA ASP A 118 6.36 -2.99 7.10
C ASP A 118 6.42 -3.93 5.89
N VAL A 119 6.55 -3.32 4.71
CA VAL A 119 6.62 -4.03 3.43
C VAL A 119 7.81 -4.99 3.37
N TYR A 120 8.94 -4.62 3.99
CA TYR A 120 10.15 -5.44 4.01
C TYR A 120 9.93 -6.72 4.79
N GLN A 121 9.49 -6.60 6.05
CA GLN A 121 9.25 -7.77 6.87
C GLN A 121 8.10 -8.61 6.32
N THR A 122 7.03 -7.98 5.80
CA THR A 122 5.90 -8.70 5.19
C THR A 122 6.36 -9.53 3.99
N ALA A 123 7.11 -8.97 3.04
CA ALA A 123 7.62 -9.73 1.90
C ALA A 123 8.62 -10.83 2.32
N ARG A 124 9.50 -10.56 3.30
CA ARG A 124 10.44 -11.55 3.84
C ARG A 124 9.76 -12.72 4.54
N ASN A 125 8.65 -12.49 5.25
CA ASN A 125 7.83 -13.57 5.83
C ASN A 125 7.31 -14.56 4.78
N HIS A 126 7.25 -14.15 3.51
CA HIS A 126 6.81 -14.96 2.38
C HIS A 126 7.95 -15.38 1.44
N ASN A 127 9.21 -15.28 1.88
CA ASN A 127 10.40 -15.61 1.10
C ASN A 127 10.51 -14.83 -0.22
N LEU A 128 9.97 -13.61 -0.26
CA LEU A 128 10.01 -12.76 -1.45
C LEU A 128 11.20 -11.79 -1.39
N LYS A 129 11.77 -11.49 -2.55
CA LYS A 129 12.95 -10.63 -2.68
C LYS A 129 12.61 -9.18 -2.38
N ILE A 130 13.26 -8.61 -1.37
CA ILE A 130 13.19 -7.17 -1.11
C ILE A 130 14.43 -6.70 -0.36
N GLU A 131 15.16 -5.75 -0.94
CA GLU A 131 16.37 -5.21 -0.34
C GLU A 131 16.41 -3.69 -0.45
N THR A 132 17.14 -3.05 0.47
CA THR A 132 17.42 -1.62 0.37
C THR A 132 18.37 -1.37 -0.79
N LEU A 133 18.02 -0.43 -1.66
CA LEU A 133 18.84 -0.05 -2.81
C LEU A 133 20.10 0.70 -2.32
N LYS A 134 21.26 0.25 -2.76
CA LYS A 134 22.58 0.88 -2.55
C LYS A 134 23.02 1.66 -3.79
N ASN A 135 22.63 1.19 -4.98
CA ASN A 135 22.97 1.79 -6.26
C ASN A 135 21.74 1.97 -7.15
N LYS A 136 21.84 2.84 -8.16
CA LYS A 136 20.75 3.10 -9.12
C LYS A 136 20.42 1.89 -10.03
N LEU A 137 21.35 0.94 -10.13
CA LEU A 137 21.20 -0.28 -10.95
C LEU A 137 20.60 -1.44 -10.16
N ASP A 138 20.40 -1.27 -8.84
CA ASP A 138 19.84 -2.33 -8.02
C ASP A 138 18.39 -2.58 -8.41
N GLU A 139 18.01 -3.86 -8.38
CA GLU A 139 16.65 -4.28 -8.74
C GLU A 139 15.64 -3.74 -7.73
N VAL A 140 14.73 -2.90 -8.22
CA VAL A 140 13.65 -2.34 -7.42
C VAL A 140 12.54 -3.39 -7.26
N ASN A 141 12.26 -3.77 -6.03
CA ASN A 141 11.20 -4.70 -5.67
C ASN A 141 10.07 -3.93 -4.99
N ILE A 142 8.90 -3.90 -5.62
CA ILE A 142 7.75 -3.10 -5.22
C ILE A 142 6.58 -4.02 -4.95
N TYR A 143 5.90 -3.77 -3.83
CA TYR A 143 4.77 -4.57 -3.41
C TYR A 143 3.52 -3.72 -3.20
N GLY A 144 2.39 -4.25 -3.66
CA GLY A 144 1.06 -3.76 -3.36
C GLY A 144 0.26 -4.89 -2.70
N LEU A 145 -0.91 -4.57 -2.16
CA LEU A 145 -1.73 -5.52 -1.43
C LEU A 145 -3.20 -5.34 -1.79
N VAL A 146 -3.95 -6.41 -1.94
CA VAL A 146 -5.42 -6.37 -1.97
C VAL A 146 -5.94 -7.24 -0.84
N LEU A 147 -6.61 -6.64 0.14
CA LEU A 147 -7.22 -7.33 1.27
C LEU A 147 -8.48 -8.05 0.82
N LEU A 148 -8.68 -9.28 1.32
CA LEU A 148 -9.77 -10.19 0.96
C LEU A 148 -10.31 -10.94 2.19
N GLU A 149 -11.54 -11.44 2.06
CA GLU A 149 -12.23 -12.28 3.05
C GLU A 149 -12.23 -13.77 2.72
#